data_AF-A0A1E1XS19-F1
#
_entry.id   AF-A0A1E1XS19-F1
#
_cell.length_a   1.000
_cell.length_b   1.000
_cell.length_c   1.000
_cell.angle_alpha   90.00
_cell.angle_beta   90.00
_cell.angle_gamma   90.00
#
_symmetry.space_group_name_H-M   'P 1'
#
loop_
_entity.id
_entity.type
_entity.pdbx_description
1 polymer ?
#
loop_
_entity_poly.entity_id
_entity_poly.type
_entity_poly.pdbx_seq_one_letter_code
_entity_poly.pdbx_strand_id
1 'polypeptide(L)'
;QRVCKQWQTVVKAILVHGKALWRIMCLSEIDPEVLDELQGRRGLEHGCDGLELDWFKTYRSWYCASAISKSPHRIYKYSTSLEGDVTCVKASGDLIVTGHKSGLVIIWDGCSGEALSEVRQYAGGSITDLVLLDLRGSGMRPWEPLGCVHSHVVCAPCTPHLDAYPLEAKCRLVASMRTSYPVTSLKVSGNLLAALFLVRCHVTVLRALSDEHGILRFERVLHIPTKQGACSWIGISQACLTHVGPQWVAGKVSLVDKQSQTWRVALQGCGETLHVMHALVQRQGFVIITTVDMRVCISIDESHNLYEMEAARGWNGRAT
;
A
#
# COMPACT_ATOMS: atom_id res chain seq x y z
N GLN A 1 -29.96 -18.69 7.90
CA GLN A 1 -30.18 -19.69 8.99
C GLN A 1 -31.50 -19.49 9.74
N ARG A 2 -32.01 -18.26 9.90
CA ARG A 2 -33.24 -17.97 10.68
C ARG A 2 -34.55 -17.89 9.87
N VAL A 3 -34.52 -18.27 8.59
CA VAL A 3 -35.68 -18.12 7.67
C VAL A 3 -36.69 -19.24 7.88
N CYS A 4 -36.29 -20.50 7.67
CA CYS A 4 -37.07 -21.69 8.03
C CYS A 4 -36.14 -22.91 8.12
N LYS A 5 -36.65 -24.04 8.62
CA LYS A 5 -35.87 -25.29 8.75
C LYS A 5 -35.27 -25.75 7.41
N GLN A 6 -36.04 -25.64 6.32
CA GLN A 6 -35.60 -26.07 4.99
C GLN A 6 -34.46 -25.18 4.46
N TRP A 7 -34.58 -23.86 4.63
CA TRP A 7 -33.50 -22.92 4.35
C TRP A 7 -32.26 -23.15 5.21
N GLN A 8 -32.42 -23.55 6.47
CA GLN A 8 -31.29 -23.90 7.32
C GLN A 8 -30.54 -25.12 6.79
N THR A 9 -31.26 -26.14 6.30
CA THR A 9 -30.68 -27.33 5.67
C THR A 9 -29.92 -26.96 4.39
N VAL A 10 -30.50 -26.12 3.53
CA VAL A 10 -29.85 -25.64 2.31
C VAL A 10 -28.58 -24.86 2.62
N VAL A 11 -28.62 -23.93 3.58
CA VAL A 11 -27.44 -23.15 3.99
C VAL A 11 -26.36 -24.06 4.59
N LYS A 12 -26.72 -25.07 5.39
CA LYS A 12 -25.75 -26.05 5.89
C LYS A 12 -25.12 -26.86 4.75
N ALA A 13 -25.91 -27.31 3.78
CA ALA A 13 -25.38 -28.01 2.60
C ALA A 13 -24.44 -27.13 1.76
N ILE A 14 -24.75 -25.84 1.60
CA ILE A 14 -23.89 -24.85 0.93
C ILE A 14 -22.60 -24.61 1.72
N LEU A 15 -22.68 -24.52 3.05
CA LEU A 15 -21.48 -24.31 3.89
C LEU A 15 -20.56 -25.53 3.89
N VAL A 16 -21.11 -26.75 3.82
CA VAL A 16 -20.33 -28.00 3.89
C VAL A 16 -19.84 -28.46 2.51
N HIS A 17 -20.65 -28.28 1.46
CA HIS A 17 -20.37 -28.84 0.12
C HIS A 17 -20.40 -27.79 -1.00
N GLY A 18 -20.79 -26.54 -0.72
CA GLY A 18 -21.01 -25.50 -1.72
C GLY A 18 -19.76 -24.82 -2.25
N LYS A 19 -18.61 -25.52 -2.36
CA LYS A 19 -17.35 -24.92 -2.86
C LYS A 19 -17.56 -24.22 -4.21
N ALA A 20 -18.33 -24.83 -5.11
CA ALA A 20 -18.68 -24.24 -6.41
C ALA A 20 -19.49 -22.94 -6.28
N LEU A 21 -20.43 -22.86 -5.32
CA LEU A 21 -21.23 -21.67 -5.11
C LEU A 21 -20.40 -20.51 -4.55
N TRP A 22 -19.54 -20.78 -3.56
CA TRP A 22 -18.62 -19.77 -3.02
C TRP A 22 -17.65 -19.28 -4.09
N ARG A 23 -17.16 -20.17 -4.95
CA ARG A 23 -16.34 -19.79 -6.11
C ARG A 23 -17.10 -18.84 -7.04
N ILE A 24 -18.35 -19.17 -7.40
CA ILE A 24 -19.17 -18.32 -8.26
C ILE A 24 -19.36 -16.93 -7.63
N MET A 25 -19.71 -16.86 -6.34
CA MET A 25 -19.92 -15.57 -5.65
C MET A 25 -18.63 -14.74 -5.57
N CYS A 26 -17.49 -15.37 -5.27
CA CYS A 26 -16.20 -14.68 -5.30
C CYS A 26 -15.89 -14.10 -6.69
N LEU A 27 -16.05 -14.91 -7.75
CA LEU A 27 -15.75 -14.46 -9.12
C LEU A 27 -16.74 -13.43 -9.65
N SER A 28 -17.97 -13.39 -9.13
CA SER A 28 -18.99 -12.42 -9.56
C SER A 28 -18.96 -11.10 -8.81
N GLU A 29 -18.56 -11.10 -7.52
CA GLU A 29 -18.68 -9.92 -6.65
C GLU A 29 -17.33 -9.27 -6.30
N ILE A 30 -16.24 -10.03 -6.35
CA ILE A 30 -14.92 -9.56 -5.95
C ILE A 30 -14.11 -9.27 -7.21
N ASP A 31 -13.56 -8.05 -7.28
CA ASP A 31 -12.62 -7.69 -8.35
C ASP A 31 -11.48 -8.74 -8.45
N PRO A 32 -11.10 -9.20 -9.66
CA PRO A 32 -10.10 -10.25 -9.83
C PRO A 32 -8.76 -9.96 -9.14
N GLU A 33 -8.29 -8.70 -9.11
CA GLU A 33 -7.04 -8.35 -8.45
C GLU A 33 -7.15 -8.44 -6.92
N VAL A 34 -8.30 -8.05 -6.37
CA VAL A 34 -8.62 -8.21 -4.94
C VAL A 34 -8.73 -9.68 -4.58
N LEU A 35 -9.33 -10.47 -5.47
CA LEU A 35 -9.47 -11.91 -5.28
C LEU A 35 -8.11 -12.62 -5.26
N ASP A 36 -7.22 -12.31 -6.20
CA ASP A 36 -5.86 -12.84 -6.22
C ASP A 36 -5.08 -12.50 -4.95
N GLU A 37 -5.19 -11.25 -4.47
CA GLU A 37 -4.58 -10.85 -3.21
C GLU A 37 -5.12 -11.62 -2.00
N LEU A 38 -6.45 -11.75 -1.90
CA LEU A 38 -7.09 -12.49 -0.81
C LEU A 38 -6.72 -13.98 -0.83
N GLN A 39 -6.36 -14.50 -2.00
CA GLN A 39 -5.82 -15.85 -2.19
C GLN A 39 -4.30 -15.92 -1.97
N GLY A 40 -3.63 -14.80 -1.68
CA GLY A 40 -2.19 -14.76 -1.47
C GLY A 40 -1.36 -14.84 -2.76
N ARG A 41 -1.98 -14.68 -3.94
CA ARG A 41 -1.31 -14.63 -5.23
C ARG A 41 -0.75 -13.23 -5.46
N ARG A 42 0.43 -12.94 -4.89
CA ARG A 42 1.15 -11.66 -5.05
C ARG A 42 2.26 -11.80 -6.08
N GLY A 43 1.98 -11.69 -7.38
CA GLY A 43 3.04 -11.72 -8.40
C GLY A 43 2.60 -12.10 -9.82
N LEU A 44 3.58 -12.17 -10.73
CA LEU A 44 3.42 -12.50 -12.15
C LEU A 44 3.21 -14.00 -12.44
N GLU A 45 3.22 -14.87 -11.41
CA GLU A 45 3.15 -16.32 -11.60
C GLU A 45 1.69 -16.80 -11.66
N HIS A 46 1.14 -16.86 -12.88
CA HIS A 46 -0.20 -17.36 -13.17
C HIS A 46 -0.23 -18.88 -13.41
N GLY A 47 0.34 -19.66 -12.47
CA GLY A 47 0.54 -21.10 -12.69
C GLY A 47 0.40 -21.93 -11.43
N CYS A 48 -0.79 -21.96 -10.81
CA CYS A 48 -1.10 -22.92 -9.73
C CYS A 48 -2.52 -23.46 -9.91
N ASP A 49 -2.68 -24.34 -10.90
CA ASP A 49 -3.94 -25.00 -11.27
C ASP A 49 -4.29 -26.25 -10.43
N GLY A 50 -3.63 -26.45 -9.29
CA GLY A 50 -3.70 -27.72 -8.54
C GLY A 50 -4.16 -27.66 -7.08
N LEU A 51 -4.51 -26.49 -6.53
CA LEU A 51 -4.75 -26.35 -5.08
C LEU A 51 -6.21 -26.04 -4.73
N GLU A 52 -6.72 -26.76 -3.73
CA GLU A 52 -8.10 -26.69 -3.26
C GLU A 52 -8.32 -25.40 -2.42
N LEU A 53 -8.66 -24.30 -3.10
CA LEU A 53 -8.94 -23.00 -2.49
C LEU A 53 -10.20 -23.03 -1.61
N ASP A 54 -10.10 -22.47 -0.40
CA ASP A 54 -11.24 -22.25 0.49
C ASP A 54 -11.96 -20.94 0.15
N TRP A 55 -12.82 -21.02 -0.87
CA TRP A 55 -13.63 -19.90 -1.36
C TRP A 55 -14.53 -19.27 -0.30
N PHE A 56 -14.99 -20.06 0.69
CA PHE A 56 -15.81 -19.52 1.78
C PHE A 56 -15.00 -18.58 2.66
N LYS A 57 -13.77 -18.97 3.03
CA LYS A 57 -12.86 -18.12 3.82
C LYS A 57 -12.52 -16.83 3.06
N THR A 58 -12.26 -16.92 1.75
CA THR A 58 -11.99 -15.75 0.89
C THR A 58 -13.17 -14.78 0.88
N TYR A 59 -14.38 -15.27 0.57
CA TYR A 59 -15.59 -14.44 0.52
C TYR A 59 -15.90 -13.80 1.88
N ARG A 60 -15.80 -14.57 2.96
CA ARG A 60 -16.00 -14.06 4.32
C ARG A 60 -15.01 -12.95 4.68
N SER A 61 -13.74 -13.09 4.30
CA SER A 61 -12.70 -12.09 4.59
C SER A 61 -12.98 -10.78 3.86
N TRP A 62 -13.33 -10.84 2.57
CA TRP A 62 -13.78 -9.69 1.80
C TRP A 62 -15.02 -9.02 2.40
N TYR A 63 -16.04 -9.81 2.71
CA TYR A 63 -17.28 -9.29 3.29
C TYR A 63 -17.05 -8.68 4.67
N CYS A 64 -16.23 -9.29 5.53
CA CYS A 64 -15.89 -8.73 6.84
C CYS A 64 -15.05 -7.44 6.72
N ALA A 65 -14.20 -7.31 5.69
CA ALA A 65 -13.49 -6.07 5.43
C ALA A 65 -14.46 -4.90 5.14
N SER A 66 -15.61 -5.17 4.50
CA SER A 66 -16.65 -4.14 4.30
C SER A 66 -17.27 -3.62 5.61
N ALA A 67 -17.14 -4.38 6.71
CA ALA A 67 -17.62 -4.00 8.04
C ALA A 67 -16.60 -3.20 8.86
N ILE A 68 -15.38 -2.98 8.36
CA ILE A 68 -14.33 -2.21 9.06
C ILE A 68 -14.81 -0.78 9.38
N SER A 69 -15.64 -0.18 8.52
CA SER A 69 -16.25 1.14 8.76
C SER A 69 -17.09 1.24 10.04
N LYS A 70 -17.54 0.09 10.58
CA LYS A 70 -18.35 0.01 11.79
C LYS A 70 -17.55 -0.36 13.04
N SER A 71 -16.25 -0.60 12.91
CA SER A 71 -15.39 -0.95 14.04
C SER A 71 -15.04 0.31 14.84
N PRO A 72 -15.05 0.26 16.19
CA PRO A 72 -14.63 1.40 16.99
C PRO A 72 -13.17 1.72 16.71
N HIS A 73 -12.86 2.99 16.49
CA HIS A 73 -11.49 3.45 16.37
C HIS A 73 -10.76 3.22 17.70
N ARG A 74 -9.52 2.74 17.63
CA ARG A 74 -8.63 2.63 18.79
C ARG A 74 -7.60 3.74 18.69
N ILE A 75 -7.38 4.44 19.80
CA ILE A 75 -6.36 5.47 19.91
C ILE A 75 -5.27 4.91 20.81
N TYR A 76 -4.09 4.73 20.25
CA TYR A 76 -2.88 4.40 21.00
C TYR A 76 -1.99 5.64 21.08
N LYS A 77 -1.39 5.85 22.26
CA LYS A 77 -0.42 6.92 22.47
C LYS A 77 0.96 6.29 22.60
N TYR A 78 1.76 6.47 21.57
CA TYR A 78 3.12 5.95 21.50
C TYR A 78 4.07 6.98 22.12
N SER A 79 4.67 6.64 23.26
CA SER A 79 5.67 7.49 23.92
C SER A 79 7.06 7.12 23.42
N THR A 80 7.73 8.03 22.72
CA THR A 80 9.14 7.89 22.36
C THR A 80 9.98 8.73 23.31
N SER A 81 11.21 8.29 23.60
CA SER A 81 12.17 9.07 24.40
C SER A 81 12.86 10.18 23.59
N LEU A 82 12.54 10.32 22.30
CA LEU A 82 13.30 11.11 21.33
C LEU A 82 12.42 12.20 20.69
N GLU A 83 12.90 13.44 20.73
CA GLU A 83 12.27 14.58 20.07
C GLU A 83 12.35 14.47 18.55
N GLY A 84 11.21 14.56 17.87
CA GLY A 84 11.15 14.63 16.41
C GLY A 84 9.79 14.26 15.85
N ASP A 85 9.16 15.19 15.13
CA ASP A 85 7.87 14.98 14.49
C ASP A 85 7.89 13.76 13.57
N VAL A 86 6.80 12.99 13.61
CA VAL A 86 6.55 11.90 12.66
C VAL A 86 6.35 12.51 11.28
N THR A 87 7.13 12.06 10.30
CA THR A 87 7.06 12.54 8.91
C THR A 87 6.33 11.56 8.00
N CYS A 88 6.35 10.27 8.34
CA CYS A 88 5.69 9.24 7.56
C CYS A 88 5.34 8.02 8.43
N VAL A 89 4.26 7.33 8.05
CA VAL A 89 3.76 6.12 8.72
C VAL A 89 3.44 5.07 7.66
N LYS A 90 3.71 3.80 7.96
CA LYS A 90 3.12 2.64 7.26
C LYS A 90 2.62 1.63 8.28
N ALA A 91 1.54 0.94 7.92
CA ALA A 91 0.96 -0.12 8.74
C ALA A 91 0.72 -1.36 7.88
N SER A 92 0.92 -2.53 8.47
CA SER A 92 0.64 -3.83 7.85
C SER A 92 0.33 -4.85 8.95
N GLY A 93 -0.89 -5.36 8.97
CA GLY A 93 -1.31 -6.30 10.01
C GLY A 93 -1.22 -5.66 11.38
N ASP A 94 -0.51 -6.33 12.29
CA ASP A 94 -0.18 -5.92 13.65
C ASP A 94 1.05 -5.01 13.74
N LEU A 95 1.67 -4.62 12.62
CA LEU A 95 2.90 -3.84 12.63
C LEU A 95 2.67 -2.42 12.13
N ILE A 96 3.17 -1.44 12.88
CA ILE A 96 3.20 -0.02 12.48
C ILE A 96 4.66 0.41 12.43
N VAL A 97 5.04 1.18 11.41
CA VAL A 97 6.37 1.77 11.30
C VAL A 97 6.25 3.27 11.10
N THR A 98 7.00 4.02 11.89
CA THR A 98 7.04 5.49 11.84
C THR A 98 8.44 5.95 11.45
N GLY A 99 8.52 6.94 10.56
CA GLY A 99 9.73 7.68 10.25
C GLY A 99 9.65 9.09 10.82
N HIS A 100 10.78 9.64 11.26
CA HIS A 100 10.83 10.89 12.00
C HIS A 100 11.76 11.93 11.36
N LYS A 101 11.54 13.21 11.70
CA LYS A 101 12.43 14.32 11.32
C LYS A 101 13.86 14.16 11.81
N SER A 102 14.05 13.42 12.91
CA SER A 102 15.36 13.12 13.50
C SER A 102 16.12 12.01 12.79
N GLY A 103 15.59 11.43 11.71
CA GLY A 103 16.18 10.28 11.02
C GLY A 103 15.93 8.93 11.73
N LEU A 104 15.10 8.94 12.77
CA LEU A 104 14.69 7.75 13.51
C LEU A 104 13.59 6.99 12.74
N VAL A 105 13.68 5.67 12.74
CA VAL A 105 12.61 4.77 12.31
C VAL A 105 12.26 3.88 13.50
N ILE A 106 10.98 3.84 13.86
CA ILE A 106 10.48 3.01 14.98
C ILE A 106 9.50 1.97 14.44
N ILE A 107 9.66 0.73 14.90
CA ILE A 107 8.75 -0.38 14.61
C ILE A 107 7.95 -0.65 15.87
N TRP A 108 6.63 -0.65 15.72
CA TRP A 108 5.65 -0.77 16.78
C TRP A 108 4.82 -2.03 16.60
N ASP A 109 4.44 -2.62 17.71
CA ASP A 109 3.29 -3.52 17.79
C ASP A 109 2.03 -2.65 17.80
N GLY A 110 1.23 -2.75 16.75
CA GLY A 110 -0.01 -2.00 16.55
C GLY A 110 -1.18 -2.51 17.41
N CYS A 111 -1.02 -3.64 18.10
CA CYS A 111 -2.00 -4.18 19.04
C CYS A 111 -1.70 -3.71 20.48
N SER A 112 -0.46 -3.80 20.94
CA SER A 112 -0.06 -3.40 22.30
C SER A 112 0.33 -1.92 22.39
N GLY A 113 0.81 -1.34 21.30
CA GLY A 113 1.40 0.00 21.28
C GLY A 113 2.89 0.04 21.66
N GLU A 114 3.51 -1.11 21.93
CA GLU A 114 4.90 -1.18 22.38
C GLU A 114 5.89 -1.00 21.21
N ALA A 115 7.00 -0.31 21.49
CA ALA A 115 8.12 -0.22 20.55
C ALA A 115 8.84 -1.57 20.51
N LEU A 116 8.78 -2.25 19.37
CA LEU A 116 9.48 -3.52 19.14
C LEU A 116 10.96 -3.28 18.82
N SER A 117 11.27 -2.21 18.08
CA SER A 117 12.63 -1.89 17.67
C SER A 117 12.76 -0.44 17.26
N GLU A 118 13.96 0.11 17.45
CA GLU A 118 14.34 1.46 17.03
C GLU A 118 15.59 1.41 16.16
N VAL A 119 15.52 2.09 15.02
CA VAL A 119 16.62 2.20 14.06
C VAL A 119 17.04 3.65 13.98
N ARG A 120 18.23 3.94 14.48
CA ARG A 120 18.85 5.26 14.37
C ARG A 120 19.84 5.27 13.22
N GLN A 121 19.54 6.06 12.20
CA GLN A 121 20.50 6.28 11.13
C GLN A 121 21.66 7.15 11.64
N TYR A 122 22.86 6.61 11.66
CA TYR A 122 24.08 7.30 12.16
C TYR A 122 24.43 8.59 11.39
N ALA A 123 23.84 8.81 10.20
CA ALA A 123 24.06 10.00 9.38
C ALA A 123 22.76 10.56 8.75
N GLY A 124 21.60 10.10 9.20
CA GLY A 124 20.32 10.31 8.50
C GLY A 124 19.64 11.61 8.88
N GLY A 125 19.45 12.50 7.91
CA GLY A 125 18.47 13.57 8.03
C GLY A 125 17.03 13.03 8.03
N SER A 126 16.05 13.92 8.17
CA SER A 126 14.61 13.62 8.18
C SER A 126 14.21 12.49 7.22
N ILE A 127 13.49 11.49 7.72
CA ILE A 127 12.88 10.46 6.87
C ILE A 127 11.78 11.13 6.04
N THR A 128 11.80 10.94 4.72
CA THR A 128 10.81 11.50 3.79
C THR A 128 9.69 10.51 3.49
N ASP A 129 10.01 9.22 3.32
CA ASP A 129 9.03 8.15 3.14
C ASP A 129 9.62 6.79 3.57
N LEU A 130 8.76 5.81 3.77
CA LEU A 130 9.12 4.43 4.08
C LEU A 130 8.13 3.44 3.45
N VAL A 131 8.60 2.23 3.14
CA VAL A 131 7.80 1.14 2.59
C VAL A 131 8.14 -0.19 3.28
N LEU A 132 7.15 -1.06 3.38
CA LEU A 132 7.31 -2.41 3.90
C LEU A 132 7.46 -3.38 2.74
N LEU A 133 8.53 -4.16 2.73
CA LEU A 133 8.93 -5.01 1.62
C LEU A 133 8.74 -6.48 2.01
N ASP A 134 7.97 -7.19 1.19
CA ASP A 134 7.80 -8.63 1.30
C ASP A 134 8.64 -9.33 0.22
N LEU A 135 9.77 -9.87 0.63
CA LEU A 135 10.64 -10.70 -0.22
C LEU A 135 10.45 -12.19 0.02
N ARG A 136 9.65 -12.56 1.03
CA ARG A 136 9.35 -13.95 1.36
C ARG A 136 8.15 -14.47 0.56
N GLY A 137 7.47 -13.57 -0.16
CA GLY A 137 6.23 -13.80 -0.91
C GLY A 137 6.38 -14.38 -2.32
N SER A 138 7.11 -15.49 -2.49
CA SER A 138 6.90 -16.39 -3.64
C SER A 138 6.13 -17.67 -3.26
N GLY A 139 5.44 -17.68 -2.12
CA GLY A 139 4.65 -18.82 -1.65
C GLY A 139 3.28 -18.40 -1.13
N MET A 140 2.25 -19.21 -1.42
CA MET A 140 0.94 -19.07 -0.80
C MET A 140 1.09 -19.15 0.72
N ARG A 141 0.82 -18.03 1.42
CA ARG A 141 0.66 -18.04 2.86
C ARG A 141 -0.83 -18.04 3.18
N PRO A 142 -1.30 -18.85 4.15
CA PRO A 142 -2.64 -18.68 4.68
C PRO A 142 -2.81 -17.22 5.11
N TRP A 143 -3.86 -16.57 4.63
CA TRP A 143 -4.22 -15.24 5.14
C TRP A 143 -4.50 -15.39 6.64
N GLU A 144 -3.57 -14.89 7.46
CA GLU A 144 -3.76 -14.59 8.87
C GLU A 144 -4.20 -13.12 8.97
N PRO A 145 -5.38 -12.83 9.54
CA PRO A 145 -5.96 -11.48 9.50
C PRO A 145 -5.12 -10.38 10.15
N LEU A 146 -4.09 -10.76 10.92
CA LEU A 146 -3.35 -9.86 11.81
C LEU A 146 -1.82 -9.95 11.67
N GLY A 147 -1.26 -10.91 10.92
CA GLY A 147 0.20 -11.06 10.86
C GLY A 147 0.87 -10.18 9.81
N CYS A 148 1.91 -9.43 10.18
CA CYS A 148 2.78 -8.78 9.21
C CYS A 148 3.55 -9.81 8.37
N VAL A 149 3.32 -9.82 7.06
CA VAL A 149 4.04 -10.70 6.10
C VAL A 149 5.33 -10.09 5.56
N HIS A 150 5.59 -8.82 5.86
CA HIS A 150 6.76 -8.13 5.36
C HIS A 150 8.02 -8.60 6.06
N SER A 151 9.11 -8.59 5.30
CA SER A 151 10.43 -9.03 5.75
C SER A 151 11.34 -7.87 6.13
N HIS A 152 11.18 -6.74 5.44
CA HIS A 152 12.07 -5.59 5.54
C HIS A 152 11.28 -4.29 5.54
N VAL A 153 11.87 -3.25 6.11
CA VAL A 153 11.49 -1.86 5.87
C VAL A 153 12.57 -1.22 5.01
N VAL A 154 12.14 -0.47 3.99
CA VAL A 154 13.01 0.42 3.22
C VAL A 154 12.61 1.85 3.52
N CYS A 155 13.56 2.68 3.92
CA CYS A 155 13.33 4.08 4.22
C CYS A 155 14.16 4.99 3.32
N ALA A 156 13.56 6.13 2.98
CA ALA A 156 14.19 7.23 2.28
C ALA A 156 14.50 8.35 3.29
N PRO A 157 15.75 8.57 3.67
CA PRO A 157 16.16 9.82 4.29
C PRO A 157 16.09 10.98 3.28
N CYS A 158 16.13 12.22 3.78
CA CYS A 158 16.26 13.43 2.95
C CYS A 158 17.66 13.59 2.30
N THR A 159 18.50 12.57 2.42
CA THR A 159 19.81 12.42 1.77
C THR A 159 19.65 11.53 0.53
N PRO A 160 20.61 11.51 -0.41
CA PRO A 160 20.54 10.68 -1.61
C PRO A 160 20.86 9.20 -1.32
N HIS A 161 20.15 8.60 -0.37
CA HIS A 161 20.30 7.22 0.05
C HIS A 161 18.93 6.54 0.19
N LEU A 162 18.92 5.23 -0.02
CA LEU A 162 17.86 4.33 0.37
C LEU A 162 18.46 3.28 1.28
N ASP A 163 17.92 3.16 2.49
CA ASP A 163 18.41 2.22 3.48
C ASP A 163 17.34 1.17 3.76
N ALA A 164 17.78 -0.07 3.94
CA ALA A 164 16.90 -1.19 4.23
C ALA A 164 17.31 -1.91 5.52
N TYR A 165 16.30 -2.28 6.29
CA TYR A 165 16.43 -2.94 7.58
C TYR A 165 15.50 -4.16 7.63
N PRO A 166 15.94 -5.31 8.19
CA PRO A 166 15.04 -6.42 8.45
C PRO A 166 14.10 -6.05 9.58
N LEU A 167 12.84 -6.48 9.48
CA LEU A 167 11.85 -6.28 10.56
C LEU A 167 12.10 -7.18 11.78
N GLU A 168 13.01 -8.16 11.66
CA GLU A 168 13.40 -9.04 12.77
C GLU A 168 14.30 -8.31 13.81
N ALA A 169 14.32 -8.85 15.03
CA ALA A 169 14.71 -8.24 16.31
C ALA A 169 16.08 -7.54 16.44
N LYS A 170 16.88 -7.46 15.37
CA LYS A 170 18.15 -6.72 15.38
C LYS A 170 18.25 -5.57 14.40
N CYS A 171 17.24 -5.33 13.55
CA CYS A 171 17.08 -4.17 12.64
C CYS A 171 18.40 -3.49 12.22
N ARG A 172 19.37 -4.29 11.76
CA ARG A 172 20.67 -3.79 11.30
C ARG A 172 20.54 -3.37 9.84
N LEU A 173 21.31 -2.38 9.43
CA LEU A 173 21.37 -1.99 8.02
C LEU A 173 21.83 -3.19 7.18
N VAL A 174 20.94 -3.68 6.30
CA VAL A 174 21.23 -4.83 5.40
C VAL A 174 21.47 -4.38 3.97
N ALA A 175 21.07 -3.17 3.61
CA ALA A 175 21.42 -2.55 2.34
C ALA A 175 21.37 -1.03 2.43
N SER A 176 22.28 -0.38 1.72
CA SER A 176 22.22 1.04 1.41
C SER A 176 22.51 1.24 -0.06
N MET A 177 21.66 1.98 -0.76
CA MET A 177 21.87 2.36 -2.15
C MET A 177 21.93 3.87 -2.26
N ARG A 178 23.03 4.38 -2.82
CA ARG A 178 23.15 5.79 -3.18
C ARG A 178 22.28 6.09 -4.40
N THR A 179 21.39 7.07 -4.28
CA THR A 179 20.58 7.57 -5.37
C THR A 179 21.19 8.83 -5.98
N SER A 180 20.66 9.28 -7.11
CA SER A 180 21.10 10.54 -7.73
C SER A 180 20.64 11.77 -6.94
N TYR A 181 19.49 11.67 -6.27
CA TYR A 181 18.84 12.76 -5.53
C TYR A 181 18.06 12.19 -4.32
N PRO A 182 17.70 13.01 -3.33
CA PRO A 182 16.79 12.61 -2.27
C PRO A 182 15.47 12.09 -2.81
N VAL A 183 14.99 10.98 -2.24
CA VAL A 183 13.70 10.39 -2.58
C VAL A 183 12.61 11.11 -1.78
N THR A 184 11.51 11.47 -2.44
CA THR A 184 10.37 12.11 -1.79
C THR A 184 9.19 11.18 -1.57
N SER A 185 9.06 10.15 -2.39
CA SER A 185 8.06 9.11 -2.18
C SER A 185 8.55 7.75 -2.64
N LEU A 186 8.17 6.74 -1.87
CA LEU A 186 8.41 5.33 -2.13
C LEU A 186 7.07 4.59 -2.21
N LYS A 187 6.93 3.72 -3.20
CA LYS A 187 5.83 2.75 -3.31
C LYS A 187 6.39 1.37 -3.60
N VAL A 188 5.68 0.33 -3.17
CA VAL A 188 6.14 -1.06 -3.27
C VAL A 188 5.02 -1.96 -3.78
N SER A 189 5.38 -2.92 -4.62
CA SER A 189 4.50 -4.02 -5.05
C SER A 189 5.33 -5.28 -5.23
N GLY A 190 5.14 -6.25 -4.33
CA GLY A 190 6.01 -7.42 -4.23
C GLY A 190 7.47 -6.99 -3.97
N ASN A 191 8.37 -7.39 -4.86
CA ASN A 191 9.78 -7.04 -4.82
C ASN A 191 10.15 -5.77 -5.63
N LEU A 192 9.17 -5.06 -6.19
CA LEU A 192 9.38 -3.85 -6.97
C LEU A 192 9.17 -2.61 -6.10
N LEU A 193 10.11 -1.68 -6.15
CA LEU A 193 10.04 -0.38 -5.49
C LEU A 193 10.04 0.74 -6.52
N ALA A 194 9.06 1.62 -6.45
CA ALA A 194 9.04 2.87 -7.21
C ALA A 194 9.51 4.02 -6.33
N ALA A 195 10.55 4.73 -6.76
CA ALA A 195 11.12 5.88 -6.07
C ALA A 195 10.93 7.16 -6.90
N LEU A 196 10.32 8.17 -6.29
CA LEU A 196 10.14 9.50 -6.88
C LEU A 196 11.21 10.48 -6.37
N PHE A 197 11.77 11.28 -7.26
CA PHE A 197 12.84 12.24 -6.97
C PHE A 197 12.42 13.68 -7.27
N LEU A 198 12.63 14.61 -6.33
CA LEU A 198 12.17 16.01 -6.43
C LEU A 198 12.92 16.84 -7.47
N VAL A 199 14.26 16.85 -7.40
CA VAL A 199 15.11 17.82 -8.12
C VAL A 199 15.04 17.68 -9.65
N ARG A 200 14.57 16.53 -10.14
CA ARG A 200 14.42 16.26 -11.58
C ARG A 200 13.11 15.61 -11.97
N CYS A 201 12.17 15.48 -11.03
CA CYS A 201 10.85 14.88 -11.25
C CYS A 201 10.99 13.63 -12.11
N HIS A 202 11.59 12.57 -11.60
CA HIS A 202 11.65 11.31 -12.33
C HIS A 202 11.31 10.17 -11.39
N VAL A 203 10.84 9.08 -11.98
CA VAL A 203 10.53 7.86 -11.24
C VAL A 203 11.56 6.81 -11.63
N THR A 204 12.19 6.21 -10.65
CA THR A 204 13.03 5.03 -10.86
C THR A 204 12.34 3.84 -10.23
N VAL A 205 12.17 2.77 -11.02
CA VAL A 205 11.70 1.49 -10.53
C VAL A 205 12.91 0.61 -10.26
N LEU A 206 12.97 0.10 -9.05
CA LEU A 206 14.00 -0.78 -8.53
C LEU A 206 13.40 -2.15 -8.25
N ARG A 207 14.17 -3.20 -8.41
CA ARG A 207 13.87 -4.55 -7.94
C ARG A 207 14.73 -4.82 -6.73
N ALA A 208 14.13 -5.18 -5.61
CA ALA A 208 14.83 -5.65 -4.44
C ALA A 208 15.00 -7.17 -4.52
N LEU A 209 16.23 -7.64 -4.33
CA LEU A 209 16.59 -9.04 -4.30
C LEU A 209 17.25 -9.32 -2.95
N SER A 210 16.86 -10.40 -2.29
CA SER A 210 17.56 -10.92 -1.11
C SER A 210 18.49 -12.04 -1.56
N ASP A 211 19.73 -12.04 -1.07
CA ASP A 211 20.58 -13.22 -1.15
C ASP A 211 20.27 -14.22 -0.04
N GLU A 212 20.97 -15.36 -0.07
CA GLU A 212 20.84 -16.45 0.92
C GLU A 212 21.23 -16.02 2.35
N HIS A 213 21.97 -14.92 2.49
CA HIS A 213 22.40 -14.37 3.77
C HIS A 213 21.45 -13.26 4.29
N GLY A 214 20.37 -12.96 3.56
CA GLY A 214 19.43 -11.91 3.91
C GLY A 214 19.92 -10.50 3.58
N ILE A 215 21.00 -10.36 2.81
CA ILE A 215 21.50 -9.06 2.34
C ILE A 215 20.66 -8.64 1.13
N LEU A 216 20.21 -7.39 1.14
CA LEU A 216 19.41 -6.85 0.05
C LEU A 216 20.27 -6.18 -1.01
N ARG A 217 19.88 -6.38 -2.26
CA ARG A 217 20.44 -5.68 -3.42
C ARG A 217 19.31 -5.01 -4.19
N PHE A 218 19.56 -3.79 -4.64
CA PHE A 218 18.63 -3.02 -5.45
C PHE A 218 19.13 -2.95 -6.89
N GLU A 219 18.33 -3.45 -7.83
CA GLU A 219 18.62 -3.40 -9.25
C GLU A 219 17.67 -2.44 -9.96
N ARG A 220 18.21 -1.57 -10.83
CA ARG A 220 17.39 -0.63 -11.59
C ARG A 220 16.68 -1.36 -12.73
N VAL A 221 15.34 -1.36 -12.71
CA VAL A 221 14.49 -1.98 -13.74
C VAL A 221 14.12 -0.97 -14.82
N LEU A 222 13.66 0.20 -14.38
CA LEU A 222 13.14 1.22 -15.29
C LEU A 222 13.44 2.61 -14.76
N HIS A 223 13.69 3.53 -15.69
CA HIS A 223 13.79 4.95 -15.41
C HIS A 223 12.80 5.69 -16.29
N ILE A 224 11.91 6.45 -15.67
CA ILE A 224 10.89 7.24 -16.35
C ILE A 224 11.21 8.71 -16.10
N PRO A 225 11.67 9.44 -17.12
CA PRO A 225 11.77 10.88 -17.02
C PRO A 225 10.36 11.44 -16.91
N THR A 226 10.02 12.04 -15.77
CA THR A 226 8.73 12.71 -15.61
C THR A 226 8.94 14.14 -16.15
N LYS A 227 8.36 14.42 -17.32
CA LYS A 227 8.34 15.79 -17.88
C LYS A 227 7.36 16.70 -17.15
N GLN A 228 6.69 16.19 -16.11
CA GLN A 228 5.47 16.77 -15.57
C GLN A 228 5.66 17.60 -14.30
N GLY A 229 6.87 17.71 -13.75
CA GLY A 229 7.16 18.66 -12.67
C GLY A 229 6.93 18.13 -11.24
N ALA A 230 7.20 18.99 -10.26
CA ALA A 230 7.52 18.64 -8.86
C ALA A 230 6.38 18.00 -8.06
N CYS A 231 5.13 18.13 -8.51
CA CYS A 231 3.96 17.55 -7.85
C CYS A 231 3.47 16.33 -8.63
N SER A 232 4.33 15.30 -8.70
CA SER A 232 3.96 14.00 -9.27
C SER A 232 3.62 13.04 -8.14
N TRP A 233 2.54 12.29 -8.25
CA TRP A 233 2.20 11.18 -7.34
C TRP A 233 2.46 9.87 -8.06
N ILE A 234 2.82 8.84 -7.29
CA ILE A 234 3.13 7.52 -7.84
C ILE A 234 2.37 6.42 -7.10
N GLY A 235 2.06 5.36 -7.85
CA GLY A 235 1.54 4.09 -7.37
C GLY A 235 2.18 2.96 -8.16
N ILE A 236 2.28 1.77 -7.55
CA ILE A 236 2.75 0.56 -8.22
C ILE A 236 1.88 -0.62 -7.80
N SER A 237 1.38 -1.38 -8.77
CA SER A 237 0.56 -2.58 -8.55
C SER A 237 0.82 -3.57 -9.67
N GLN A 238 1.00 -4.86 -9.36
CA GLN A 238 1.08 -5.96 -10.34
C GLN A 238 1.99 -5.64 -11.55
N ALA A 239 3.19 -5.15 -11.27
CA ALA A 239 4.17 -4.73 -12.29
C ALA A 239 3.70 -3.58 -13.22
N CYS A 240 2.69 -2.79 -12.83
CA CYS A 240 2.32 -1.55 -13.47
C CYS A 240 2.67 -0.38 -12.56
N LEU A 241 3.39 0.60 -13.10
CA LEU A 241 3.60 1.88 -12.44
C LEU A 241 2.56 2.87 -12.94
N THR A 242 1.84 3.50 -12.02
CA THR A 242 0.98 4.64 -12.32
C THR A 242 1.62 5.90 -11.75
N HIS A 243 1.64 6.97 -12.54
CA HIS A 243 2.04 8.29 -12.09
C HIS A 243 0.97 9.30 -12.45
N VAL A 244 0.81 10.33 -11.63
CA VAL A 244 -0.15 11.42 -11.84
C VAL A 244 0.60 12.72 -11.68
N GLY A 245 0.64 13.54 -12.73
CA GLY A 245 1.30 14.85 -12.71
C GLY A 245 0.38 15.99 -12.24
N PRO A 246 0.92 17.21 -12.06
CA PRO A 246 0.19 18.39 -11.59
C PRO A 246 -0.90 18.89 -12.53
N GLN A 247 -0.84 18.52 -13.82
CA GLN A 247 -1.88 18.85 -14.80
C GLN A 247 -3.00 17.81 -14.84
N TRP A 248 -3.08 16.94 -13.82
CA TRP A 248 -4.02 15.81 -13.79
C TRP A 248 -3.90 14.90 -15.00
N VAL A 249 -2.70 14.85 -15.58
CA VAL A 249 -2.36 13.85 -16.61
C VAL A 249 -1.77 12.67 -15.86
N ALA A 250 -2.47 11.55 -15.92
CA ALA A 250 -1.98 10.29 -15.41
C ALA A 250 -1.33 9.49 -16.54
N GLY A 251 -0.38 8.65 -16.17
CA GLY A 251 0.13 7.64 -17.07
C GLY A 251 0.44 6.35 -16.36
N LYS A 252 0.25 5.25 -17.08
CA LYS A 252 0.52 3.89 -16.66
C LYS A 252 1.64 3.36 -17.52
N VAL A 253 2.61 2.71 -16.90
CA VAL A 253 3.67 2.00 -17.60
C VAL A 253 3.67 0.56 -17.13
N SER A 254 3.41 -0.37 -18.06
CA SER A 254 3.60 -1.80 -17.84
C SER A 254 5.10 -2.08 -17.74
N LEU A 255 5.56 -2.68 -16.65
CA LEU A 255 6.96 -3.07 -16.48
C LEU A 255 7.30 -4.37 -17.22
N VAL A 256 6.28 -5.11 -17.68
CA VAL A 256 6.43 -6.33 -18.49
C VAL A 256 6.70 -5.94 -19.94
N ASP A 257 5.77 -5.19 -20.53
CA ASP A 257 5.80 -4.88 -21.97
C ASP A 257 6.39 -3.52 -22.30
N LYS A 258 6.73 -2.72 -21.26
CA LYS A 258 7.22 -1.33 -21.37
C LYS A 258 6.27 -0.41 -22.15
N GLN A 259 5.02 -0.81 -22.34
CA GLN A 259 4.00 0.02 -22.95
C GLN A 259 3.55 1.10 -21.96
N SER A 260 3.41 2.32 -22.47
CA SER A 260 2.91 3.46 -21.72
C SER A 260 1.55 3.90 -22.24
N GLN A 261 0.60 4.10 -21.34
CA GLN A 261 -0.68 4.74 -21.60
C GLN A 261 -0.76 6.04 -20.82
N THR A 262 -1.47 7.03 -21.36
CA THR A 262 -1.69 8.32 -20.69
C THR A 262 -3.15 8.70 -20.81
N TRP A 263 -3.73 9.17 -19.72
CA TRP A 263 -5.10 9.65 -19.67
C TRP A 263 -5.18 10.93 -18.82
N ARG A 264 -6.31 11.62 -18.92
CA ARG A 264 -6.60 12.75 -18.02
C ARG A 264 -7.43 12.23 -16.86
N VAL A 265 -6.98 12.53 -15.65
CA VAL A 265 -7.74 12.33 -14.42
C VAL A 265 -8.83 13.39 -14.39
N ALA A 266 -10.07 12.96 -14.57
CA ALA A 266 -11.23 13.82 -14.40
C ALA A 266 -11.66 13.81 -12.93
N LEU A 267 -11.72 15.00 -12.33
CA LEU A 267 -12.27 15.21 -10.99
C LEU A 267 -13.59 15.98 -11.16
N GLN A 268 -14.68 15.25 -11.40
CA GLN A 268 -16.01 15.85 -11.57
C GLN A 268 -16.48 16.41 -10.23
N GLY A 269 -17.06 17.62 -10.24
CA GLY A 269 -17.55 18.33 -9.04
C GLY A 269 -16.59 19.37 -8.46
N CYS A 270 -15.31 19.36 -8.88
CA CYS A 270 -14.33 20.37 -8.47
C CYS A 270 -14.22 21.46 -9.53
N GLY A 271 -15.09 22.47 -9.47
CA GLY A 271 -15.01 23.67 -10.32
C GLY A 271 -13.85 24.61 -9.96
N GLU A 272 -13.15 24.35 -8.85
CA GLU A 272 -12.05 25.17 -8.34
C GLU A 272 -10.71 24.41 -8.39
N THR A 273 -9.60 25.17 -8.39
CA THR A 273 -8.25 24.65 -8.22
C THR A 273 -8.12 23.83 -6.94
N LEU A 274 -8.01 22.51 -7.09
CA LEU A 274 -7.79 21.59 -5.98
C LEU A 274 -6.37 21.75 -5.42
N HIS A 275 -6.29 22.17 -4.15
CA HIS A 275 -5.04 22.14 -3.40
C HIS A 275 -4.85 20.74 -2.80
N VAL A 276 -4.06 19.91 -3.49
CA VAL A 276 -3.77 18.54 -3.07
C VAL A 276 -2.79 18.54 -1.91
N MET A 277 -3.17 17.89 -0.81
CA MET A 277 -2.27 17.65 0.32
C MET A 277 -1.55 16.31 0.17
N HIS A 278 -2.28 15.27 -0.21
CA HIS A 278 -1.73 13.94 -0.47
C HIS A 278 -2.59 13.22 -1.52
N ALA A 279 -1.95 12.41 -2.36
CA ALA A 279 -2.67 11.52 -3.26
C ALA A 279 -2.11 10.10 -3.13
N LEU A 280 -3.02 9.15 -2.97
CA LEU A 280 -2.76 7.73 -3.02
C LEU A 280 -3.21 7.23 -4.39
N VAL A 281 -2.25 6.75 -5.17
CA VAL A 281 -2.53 6.06 -6.42
C VAL A 281 -2.57 4.57 -6.11
N GLN A 282 -3.77 4.00 -6.16
CA GLN A 282 -4.05 2.60 -5.87
C GLN A 282 -4.32 1.82 -7.17
N ARG A 283 -4.87 0.61 -7.07
CA ARG A 283 -5.07 -0.36 -8.18
C ARG A 283 -5.82 0.27 -9.36
N GLN A 284 -5.70 -0.30 -10.56
CA GLN A 284 -6.49 0.12 -11.73
C GLN A 284 -6.53 1.64 -12.04
N GLY A 285 -5.57 2.43 -11.56
CA GLY A 285 -5.60 3.88 -11.74
C GLY A 285 -6.51 4.64 -10.76
N PHE A 286 -7.05 3.98 -9.72
CA PHE A 286 -7.75 4.65 -8.62
C PHE A 286 -6.85 5.70 -7.99
N VAL A 287 -7.29 6.96 -7.98
CA VAL A 287 -6.57 8.05 -7.31
C VAL A 287 -7.44 8.57 -6.18
N ILE A 288 -7.00 8.36 -4.94
CA ILE A 288 -7.61 8.95 -3.75
C ILE A 288 -6.81 10.19 -3.38
N ILE A 289 -7.46 11.33 -3.36
CA ILE A 289 -6.85 12.63 -3.11
C ILE A 289 -7.43 13.16 -1.82
N THR A 290 -6.55 13.52 -0.89
CA THR A 290 -6.90 14.35 0.26
C THR A 290 -6.42 15.77 0.00
N THR A 291 -7.33 16.72 0.09
CA THR A 291 -7.07 18.13 -0.18
C THR A 291 -6.73 18.89 1.10
N VAL A 292 -6.17 20.10 0.97
CA VAL A 292 -5.81 20.97 2.11
C VAL A 292 -7.03 21.33 2.97
N ASP A 293 -8.21 21.43 2.36
CA ASP A 293 -9.49 21.64 3.04
C ASP A 293 -10.15 20.34 3.53
N MET A 294 -9.37 19.25 3.66
CA MET A 294 -9.77 17.98 4.26
C MET A 294 -10.89 17.24 3.50
N ARG A 295 -11.06 17.50 2.20
CA ARG A 295 -11.93 16.70 1.33
C ARG A 295 -11.21 15.46 0.83
N VAL A 296 -11.98 14.38 0.62
CA VAL A 296 -11.50 13.15 -0.02
C VAL A 296 -12.14 13.06 -1.39
N CYS A 297 -11.34 13.17 -2.45
CA CYS A 297 -11.78 12.98 -3.82
C CYS A 297 -11.28 11.62 -4.31
N ILE A 298 -12.16 10.82 -4.93
CA ILE A 298 -11.79 9.51 -5.48
C ILE A 298 -12.04 9.55 -6.98
N SER A 299 -10.99 9.39 -7.77
CA SER A 299 -11.09 9.19 -9.22
C SER A 299 -10.98 7.69 -9.52
N ILE A 300 -11.92 7.19 -10.32
CA ILE A 300 -12.00 5.80 -10.79
C ILE A 300 -11.81 5.85 -12.30
N ASP A 301 -10.96 4.98 -12.84
CA ASP A 301 -10.54 5.06 -14.24
C ASP A 301 -11.65 4.70 -15.26
N GLU A 302 -11.49 5.29 -16.44
CA GLU A 302 -12.08 5.14 -17.78
C GLU A 302 -13.60 4.95 -18.02
N SER A 303 -14.45 4.56 -17.07
CA SER A 303 -15.85 4.25 -17.46
C SER A 303 -16.98 4.61 -16.49
N HIS A 304 -16.75 4.88 -15.20
CA HIS A 304 -17.85 5.00 -14.24
C HIS A 304 -17.78 6.23 -13.33
N ASN A 305 -18.97 6.68 -12.94
CA ASN A 305 -19.29 7.90 -12.20
C ASN A 305 -18.44 8.09 -10.93
N LEU A 306 -18.04 9.33 -10.68
CA LEU A 306 -17.43 9.74 -9.42
C LEU A 306 -18.44 9.71 -8.27
N TYR A 307 -17.94 9.37 -7.08
CA TYR A 307 -18.62 9.62 -5.82
C TYR A 307 -17.81 10.63 -5.02
N GLU A 308 -18.35 11.83 -4.85
CA GLU A 308 -17.86 12.75 -3.81
C GLU A 308 -18.34 12.20 -2.47
N MET A 309 -17.40 11.85 -1.59
CA MET A 309 -17.71 11.60 -0.19
C MET A 309 -17.26 12.83 0.59
N GLU A 310 -18.22 13.61 1.10
CA GLU A 310 -17.90 14.53 2.19
C GLU A 310 -17.32 13.68 3.32
N ALA A 311 -16.04 13.91 3.65
CA ALA A 311 -15.48 13.39 4.89
C ALA A 311 -16.41 13.87 6.00
N ALA A 312 -16.97 12.93 6.76
CA ALA A 312 -17.97 13.21 7.78
C ALA A 312 -17.55 14.45 8.58
N ARG A 313 -18.35 15.53 8.50
CA ARG A 313 -18.23 16.72 9.35
C ARG A 313 -18.49 16.30 10.79
N GLY A 314 -17.50 15.67 11.42
CA GLY A 314 -17.53 15.22 12.81
C GLY A 314 -16.37 15.74 13.63
N TRP A 315 -15.51 16.59 13.07
CA TRP A 315 -14.27 17.04 13.73
C TRP A 315 -14.27 18.48 14.23
N ASN A 316 -15.33 19.25 14.00
CA ASN A 316 -15.49 20.58 14.59
C ASN A 316 -16.86 20.72 15.25
N GLY A 317 -16.94 20.33 16.52
CA GLY A 317 -18.19 20.41 17.29
C GLY A 317 -18.02 20.10 18.77
N ARG A 318 -17.02 20.70 19.43
CA ARG A 318 -16.98 21.11 20.85
C ARG A 318 -15.53 21.35 21.30
N ALA A 319 -15.05 22.55 21.02
CA ALA A 319 -14.02 23.22 21.79
C ALA A 319 -14.23 24.74 21.66
N THR A 320 -15.40 25.18 22.14
CA THR A 320 -15.75 26.40 22.87
C THR A 320 -17.26 26.39 23.02
#